data_AF-A0A7H1DXB5-F1
#
_entry.id   AF-A0A7H1DXB5-F1
#
_cell.length_a   1.000
_cell.length_b   1.000
_cell.length_c   1.000
_cell.angle_alpha   90.00
_cell.angle_beta   90.00
_cell.angle_gamma   90.00
#
_symmetry.space_group_name_H-M   'P 1'
#
loop_
_entity.id
_entity.type
_entity.pdbx_description
1 polymer ?
#
loop_
_entity_poly.entity_id
_entity_poly.type
_entity_poly.pdbx_seq_one_letter_code
_entity_poly.pdbx_strand_id
1 'polypeptide(L)'
;MTVIIIIAVVGLLIYFGTRKKSQQTFVDNRQGVTTNNQTNSARQKFQSKISSLPFPDRTDAIVWHINAIDRGLTTGDFELTNLSYAKLIESIRQQNINENGNFTDHLQVIRKEYDEFRTYYGLAYPQQFLPSEERKKKKEQEFEKIKEIPVYLETGNYIELPKQILKYVDIVKPLSEWYEIGIKPQKEKYGRWKAIKREERYFGFYDANLKKQNHKISLETGKRITEKPYFIKALNEQGIPLTDFVVYGKDLEGFVRAVDFFDNQDFVNAQKEIDKALMLKKTEDYEDLKVDVELKLNNEQVVDEQFEKYKFDIDSAIHSGQMNSWLKVLINNHKYEKVISFIGETNEILDKLIKGEIKHKIYGQQSADWYEYKKQEFNKNLIYIFDHKTTELKKSENSIKLLELFLSLSNKADFRPIEKIADKFRSWNLIERANELYESCLKMIEKEDKPRVKSRIEKKIKK
;
A
#
# COMPACT_ATOMS: atom_id res chain seq x y z
N MET A 1 -22.94 -13.38 12.90
CA MET A 1 -22.22 -12.32 13.66
C MET A 1 -20.72 -12.33 13.40
N THR A 2 -20.09 -13.49 13.19
CA THR A 2 -18.64 -13.64 12.94
C THR A 2 -18.15 -13.04 11.61
N VAL A 3 -19.00 -12.98 10.58
CA VAL A 3 -18.63 -12.49 9.23
C VAL A 3 -18.59 -10.95 9.14
N ILE A 4 -19.32 -10.23 10.00
CA ILE A 4 -19.37 -8.76 9.99
C ILE A 4 -18.15 -8.14 10.68
N ILE A 5 -17.57 -8.85 11.65
CA ILE A 5 -16.38 -8.40 12.40
C ILE A 5 -15.13 -8.46 11.50
N ILE A 6 -15.02 -9.45 10.62
CA ILE A 6 -13.87 -9.60 9.71
C ILE A 6 -13.81 -8.45 8.67
N ILE A 7 -14.96 -7.96 8.21
CA ILE A 7 -15.01 -6.85 7.23
C ILE A 7 -14.58 -5.51 7.86
N ALA A 8 -14.88 -5.29 9.15
CA ALA A 8 -14.46 -4.09 9.86
C ALA A 8 -12.95 -4.06 10.15
N VAL A 9 -12.35 -5.21 10.48
CA VAL A 9 -10.91 -5.36 10.72
C VAL A 9 -10.11 -5.20 9.41
N VAL A 10 -10.62 -5.75 8.30
CA VAL A 10 -10.00 -5.57 6.96
C VAL A 10 -10.13 -4.13 6.46
N GLY A 11 -11.24 -3.44 6.77
CA GLY A 11 -11.44 -2.03 6.43
C GLY A 11 -10.48 -1.07 7.15
N LEU A 12 -10.22 -1.30 8.44
CA LEU A 12 -9.25 -0.53 9.24
C LEU A 12 -7.80 -0.73 8.77
N LEU A 13 -7.43 -1.95 8.38
CA LEU A 13 -6.05 -2.27 7.96
C LEU A 13 -5.72 -1.81 6.53
N ILE A 14 -6.71 -1.68 5.64
CA ILE A 14 -6.51 -1.08 4.30
C ILE A 14 -6.38 0.45 4.39
N TYR A 15 -7.03 1.10 5.37
CA TYR A 15 -7.05 2.56 5.50
C TYR A 15 -5.69 3.17 5.88
N PHE A 16 -4.90 2.49 6.73
CA PHE A 16 -3.57 2.99 7.13
C PHE A 16 -2.44 2.71 6.11
N GLY A 17 -2.66 1.85 5.11
CA GLY A 17 -1.64 1.43 4.14
C GLY A 17 -1.43 2.36 2.93
N THR A 18 -2.33 3.32 2.68
CA THR A 18 -2.33 4.09 1.41
C THR A 18 -1.80 5.52 1.53
N ARG A 19 -1.58 6.05 2.74
CA ARG A 19 -1.02 7.39 2.98
C ARG A 19 0.52 7.41 2.98
N LYS A 20 1.14 7.11 1.83
CA LYS A 20 2.49 7.59 1.46
C LYS A 20 2.82 7.27 -0.01
N LYS A 21 2.21 8.02 -0.93
CA LYS A 21 2.78 8.23 -2.27
C LYS A 21 2.75 9.73 -2.58
N SER A 22 3.65 10.47 -1.94
CA SER A 22 4.04 11.79 -2.43
C SER A 22 5.17 11.64 -3.45
N GLN A 23 4.88 12.09 -4.68
CA GLN A 23 5.79 12.73 -5.62
C GLN A 23 7.24 12.22 -5.69
N GLN A 24 7.53 11.42 -6.69
CA GLN A 24 8.86 11.38 -7.31
C GLN A 24 8.76 12.08 -8.68
N THR A 25 9.21 13.32 -8.70
CA THR A 25 9.54 14.08 -9.91
C THR A 25 10.59 13.31 -10.71
N PHE A 26 10.25 12.95 -11.95
CA PHE A 26 11.21 12.45 -12.93
C PHE A 26 12.14 13.61 -13.31
N VAL A 27 13.39 13.54 -12.86
CA VAL A 27 14.49 14.35 -13.40
C VAL A 27 15.19 13.48 -14.44
N ASP A 28 15.02 13.85 -15.70
CA ASP A 28 15.57 13.16 -16.86
C ASP A 28 17.07 13.48 -16.98
N ASN A 29 17.91 12.77 -16.22
CA ASN A 29 19.37 12.88 -16.34
C ASN A 29 19.88 11.89 -17.40
N ARG A 30 19.69 12.23 -18.68
CA ARG A 30 20.54 11.71 -19.75
C ARG A 30 21.85 12.51 -19.77
N GLN A 31 22.73 12.21 -18.82
CA GLN A 31 24.15 12.51 -19.00
C GLN A 31 24.72 11.43 -19.92
N GLY A 32 24.99 11.84 -21.16
CA GLY A 32 25.77 11.07 -22.12
C GLY A 32 27.13 10.77 -21.52
N VAL A 33 27.42 9.48 -21.32
CA VAL A 33 28.78 9.03 -21.01
C VAL A 33 29.56 9.11 -22.31
N THR A 34 30.35 10.18 -22.43
CA THR A 34 31.39 10.33 -23.43
C THR A 34 32.50 9.33 -23.13
N THR A 35 32.41 8.13 -23.70
CA THR A 35 33.56 7.23 -23.77
C THR A 35 34.48 7.73 -24.88
N ASN A 36 35.56 8.39 -24.46
CA ASN A 36 36.86 8.55 -25.12
C ASN A 36 36.89 8.15 -26.61
N ASN A 37 36.75 9.16 -27.47
CA ASN A 37 37.31 9.14 -28.81
C ASN A 37 38.84 9.12 -28.70
N GLN A 38 39.40 7.93 -28.48
CA GLN A 38 40.75 7.65 -28.92
C GLN A 38 40.70 7.41 -30.43
N THR A 39 41.23 8.38 -31.14
CA THR A 39 41.60 8.33 -32.55
C THR A 39 42.32 7.02 -32.86
N ASN A 40 41.61 6.09 -33.51
CA ASN A 40 42.24 4.96 -34.17
C ASN A 40 42.18 5.21 -35.68
N SER A 41 43.34 5.61 -36.19
CA SER A 41 43.88 5.28 -37.50
C SER A 41 43.12 4.14 -38.22
N ALA A 42 42.93 4.32 -39.53
CA ALA A 42 42.30 3.40 -40.47
C ALA A 42 42.68 1.92 -40.23
N ARG A 43 41.97 1.27 -39.31
CA ARG A 43 42.01 -0.17 -39.07
C ARG A 43 41.08 -0.78 -40.11
N GLN A 44 41.61 -1.61 -40.99
CA GLN A 44 40.81 -2.36 -41.97
C GLN A 44 39.62 -3.00 -41.25
N LYS A 45 38.39 -2.70 -41.70
CA LYS A 45 37.17 -3.33 -41.16
C LYS A 45 37.32 -4.85 -41.27
N PHE A 46 36.95 -5.57 -40.21
CA PHE A 46 36.97 -7.03 -40.23
C PHE A 46 36.08 -7.53 -41.38
N GLN A 47 36.63 -8.40 -42.22
CA GLN A 47 35.91 -9.00 -43.34
C GLN A 47 35.71 -10.49 -43.06
N SER A 48 34.44 -10.89 -42.97
CA SER A 48 34.05 -12.29 -42.85
C SER A 48 34.35 -13.02 -44.15
N LYS A 49 34.89 -14.24 -44.05
CA LYS A 49 35.08 -15.15 -45.21
C LYS A 49 34.08 -16.29 -45.18
N ILE A 50 33.23 -16.38 -44.16
CA ILE A 50 32.29 -17.48 -43.97
C ILE A 50 31.25 -17.57 -45.09
N SER A 51 30.83 -16.45 -45.67
CA SER A 51 29.86 -16.45 -46.79
C SER A 51 30.37 -17.20 -48.03
N SER A 52 31.69 -17.35 -48.16
CA SER A 52 32.36 -18.09 -49.24
C SER A 52 32.55 -19.59 -48.96
N LEU A 53 32.20 -20.09 -47.76
CA LEU A 53 32.33 -21.50 -47.42
C LEU A 53 31.26 -22.35 -48.15
N PRO A 54 31.67 -23.46 -48.79
CA PRO A 54 30.75 -24.36 -49.49
C PRO A 54 30.04 -25.28 -48.49
N PHE A 55 28.75 -25.04 -48.25
CA PHE A 55 27.90 -25.98 -47.52
C PHE A 55 27.04 -26.76 -48.52
N PRO A 56 27.23 -28.09 -48.66
CA PRO A 56 26.48 -28.91 -49.61
C PRO A 56 24.97 -28.91 -49.30
N ASP A 57 24.60 -28.92 -48.02
CA ASP A 57 23.23 -28.82 -47.54
C ASP A 57 23.03 -27.57 -46.65
N ARG A 58 22.83 -26.42 -47.30
CA ARG A 58 22.52 -25.15 -46.62
C ARG A 58 21.13 -25.23 -45.98
N THR A 59 21.08 -25.52 -44.68
CA THR A 59 19.85 -25.33 -43.90
C THR A 59 19.53 -23.84 -43.76
N ASP A 60 18.24 -23.48 -43.71
CA ASP A 60 17.79 -22.09 -43.57
C ASP A 60 18.44 -21.38 -42.38
N ALA A 61 18.69 -22.11 -41.28
CA ALA A 61 19.34 -21.59 -40.09
C ALA A 61 20.80 -21.17 -40.34
N ILE A 62 21.59 -21.97 -41.06
CA ILE A 62 22.99 -21.65 -41.41
C ILE A 62 23.03 -20.41 -42.29
N VAL A 63 22.20 -20.36 -43.34
CA VAL A 63 22.12 -19.20 -44.26
C VAL A 63 21.73 -17.95 -43.50
N TRP A 64 20.74 -18.05 -42.61
CA TRP A 64 20.30 -16.92 -41.80
C TRP A 64 21.42 -16.38 -40.91
N HIS A 65 22.18 -17.24 -40.23
CA HIS A 65 23.27 -16.81 -39.37
C HIS A 65 24.42 -16.14 -40.15
N ILE A 66 24.77 -16.67 -41.32
CA ILE A 66 25.78 -16.07 -42.20
C ILE A 66 25.35 -14.67 -42.64
N ASN A 67 24.11 -14.53 -43.11
CA ASN A 67 23.56 -13.23 -43.50
C ASN A 67 23.50 -12.24 -42.33
N ALA A 68 23.20 -12.73 -41.12
CA ALA A 68 23.18 -11.91 -39.91
C ALA A 68 24.58 -11.43 -39.50
N ILE A 69 25.62 -12.25 -39.70
CA ILE A 69 27.03 -11.87 -39.51
C ILE A 69 27.41 -10.76 -40.50
N ASP A 70 27.15 -10.96 -41.80
CA ASP A 70 27.52 -9.99 -42.84
C ASP A 70 26.78 -8.65 -42.64
N ARG A 71 25.49 -8.73 -42.30
CA ARG A 71 24.70 -7.55 -41.92
C ARG A 71 25.29 -6.85 -40.71
N GLY A 72 25.59 -7.59 -39.64
CA GLY A 72 26.13 -7.02 -38.40
C GLY A 72 27.50 -6.36 -38.60
N LEU A 73 28.37 -6.94 -39.41
CA LEU A 73 29.66 -6.34 -39.80
C LEU A 73 29.49 -5.07 -40.63
N THR A 74 28.49 -5.04 -41.52
CA THR A 74 28.18 -3.87 -42.36
C THR A 74 27.59 -2.72 -41.54
N THR A 75 26.68 -3.02 -40.62
CA THR A 75 25.97 -2.02 -39.80
C THR A 75 26.72 -1.63 -38.53
N GLY A 76 27.81 -2.33 -38.18
CA GLY A 76 28.55 -2.13 -36.93
C GLY A 76 27.85 -2.70 -35.70
N ASP A 77 26.89 -3.62 -35.88
CA ASP A 77 26.21 -4.31 -34.78
C ASP A 77 27.03 -5.53 -34.36
N PHE A 78 28.08 -5.27 -33.59
CA PHE A 78 29.03 -6.30 -33.17
C PHE A 78 28.42 -7.29 -32.17
N GLU A 79 27.39 -6.91 -31.42
CA GLU A 79 26.66 -7.82 -30.52
C GLU A 79 25.82 -8.83 -31.31
N LEU A 80 25.08 -8.37 -32.32
CA LEU A 80 24.37 -9.26 -33.26
C LEU A 80 25.34 -10.20 -33.98
N THR A 81 26.48 -9.67 -34.42
CA THR A 81 27.53 -10.43 -35.09
C THR A 81 28.08 -11.52 -34.18
N ASN A 82 28.48 -11.14 -32.95
CA ASN A 82 29.01 -12.04 -31.93
C ASN A 82 28.03 -13.18 -31.60
N LEU A 83 26.74 -12.84 -31.45
CA LEU A 83 25.69 -13.82 -31.20
C LEU A 83 25.47 -14.77 -32.39
N SER A 84 25.52 -14.24 -33.61
CA SER A 84 25.26 -15.00 -34.83
C SER A 84 26.38 -15.98 -35.16
N TYR A 85 27.64 -15.62 -34.92
CA TYR A 85 28.78 -16.54 -34.98
C TYR A 85 28.62 -17.73 -34.01
N ALA A 86 28.28 -17.46 -32.75
CA ALA A 86 28.10 -18.52 -31.76
C ALA A 86 26.95 -19.48 -32.14
N LYS A 87 25.84 -18.94 -32.68
CA LYS A 87 24.71 -19.75 -33.18
C LYS A 87 25.04 -20.54 -34.43
N LEU A 88 25.85 -19.98 -35.34
CA LEU A 88 26.32 -20.68 -36.54
C LEU A 88 27.15 -21.92 -36.16
N ILE A 89 28.08 -21.76 -35.22
CA ILE A 89 28.89 -22.88 -34.70
C ILE A 89 28.01 -23.98 -34.11
N GLU A 90 26.99 -23.62 -33.32
CA GLU A 90 26.08 -24.61 -32.73
C GLU A 90 25.22 -25.30 -33.79
N SER A 91 24.71 -24.56 -34.78
CA SER A 91 23.91 -25.12 -35.88
C SER A 91 24.71 -26.12 -36.70
N ILE A 92 25.95 -25.80 -37.03
CA ILE A 92 26.86 -26.70 -37.77
C ILE A 92 27.28 -27.88 -36.89
N ARG A 93 27.51 -27.69 -35.59
CA ARG A 93 27.82 -28.79 -34.66
C ARG A 93 26.68 -29.81 -34.62
N GLN A 94 25.43 -29.36 -34.55
CA GLN A 94 24.26 -30.24 -34.55
C GLN A 94 24.12 -30.99 -35.87
N GLN A 95 24.33 -30.31 -37.00
CA GLN A 95 24.32 -30.97 -38.32
C GLN A 95 25.46 -32.00 -38.45
N ASN A 96 26.65 -31.68 -37.93
CA ASN A 96 27.81 -32.57 -37.96
C ASN A 96 27.61 -33.86 -37.13
N ILE A 97 26.77 -33.82 -36.08
CA ILE A 97 26.35 -35.01 -35.32
C ILE A 97 25.44 -35.90 -36.18
N ASN A 98 24.55 -35.31 -36.96
CA ASN A 98 23.62 -36.06 -37.83
C ASN A 98 24.31 -36.63 -39.08
N GLU A 99 25.41 -36.04 -39.52
CA GLU A 99 26.13 -36.39 -40.77
C GLU A 99 27.51 -37.02 -40.53
N ASN A 100 27.74 -37.65 -39.37
CA ASN A 100 28.96 -38.42 -39.06
C ASN A 100 30.30 -37.67 -39.27
N GLY A 101 30.36 -36.36 -39.01
CA GLY A 101 31.63 -35.62 -38.99
C GLY A 101 32.03 -34.90 -40.28
N ASN A 102 31.19 -34.90 -41.32
CA ASN A 102 31.46 -34.28 -42.64
C ASN A 102 31.74 -32.76 -42.62
N PHE A 103 31.42 -32.05 -41.54
CA PHE A 103 31.60 -30.59 -41.41
C PHE A 103 32.65 -30.18 -40.39
N THR A 104 33.50 -31.11 -39.97
CA THR A 104 34.53 -30.83 -38.95
C THR A 104 35.51 -29.72 -39.40
N ASP A 105 35.92 -29.73 -40.67
CA ASP A 105 36.83 -28.71 -41.21
C ASP A 105 36.16 -27.33 -41.31
N HIS A 106 34.89 -27.29 -41.74
CA HIS A 106 34.08 -26.07 -41.77
C HIS A 106 33.93 -25.46 -40.37
N LEU A 107 33.68 -26.30 -39.36
CA LEU A 107 33.57 -25.88 -37.97
C LEU A 107 34.89 -25.28 -37.44
N GLN A 108 36.04 -25.85 -37.82
CA GLN A 108 37.36 -25.31 -37.43
C GLN A 108 37.62 -23.94 -38.06
N VAL A 109 37.31 -23.77 -39.35
CA VAL A 109 37.48 -22.48 -40.04
C VAL A 109 36.61 -21.41 -39.38
N ILE A 110 35.34 -21.71 -39.12
CA ILE A 110 34.39 -20.77 -38.50
C ILE A 110 34.79 -20.41 -37.07
N ARG A 111 35.25 -21.40 -36.28
CA ARG A 111 35.77 -21.15 -34.92
C ARG A 111 36.98 -20.23 -34.94
N LYS A 112 37.93 -20.48 -35.85
CA LYS A 112 39.12 -19.65 -36.00
C LYS A 112 38.75 -18.21 -36.38
N GLU A 113 37.91 -18.03 -37.40
CA GLU A 113 37.45 -16.71 -37.81
C GLU A 113 36.68 -15.99 -36.69
N TYR A 114 35.87 -16.73 -35.94
CA TYR A 114 35.15 -16.16 -34.81
C TYR A 114 36.09 -15.71 -33.68
N ASP A 115 37.12 -16.49 -33.38
CA ASP A 115 38.13 -16.13 -32.38
C ASP A 115 38.95 -14.90 -32.81
N GLU A 116 39.27 -14.80 -34.10
CA GLU A 116 39.88 -13.60 -34.71
C GLU A 116 38.95 -12.39 -34.59
N PHE A 117 37.67 -12.54 -34.94
CA PHE A 117 36.64 -11.50 -34.79
C PHE A 117 36.52 -11.01 -33.34
N ARG A 118 36.40 -11.92 -32.38
CA ARG A 118 36.27 -11.57 -30.96
C ARG A 118 37.52 -10.90 -30.42
N THR A 119 38.70 -11.38 -30.78
CA THR A 119 39.97 -10.76 -30.41
C THR A 119 40.10 -9.35 -31.01
N TYR A 120 39.74 -9.19 -32.28
CA TYR A 120 39.83 -7.91 -32.99
C TYR A 120 38.96 -6.82 -32.35
N TYR A 121 37.75 -7.17 -31.90
CA TYR A 121 36.80 -6.24 -31.27
C TYR A 121 36.77 -6.28 -29.74
N GLY A 122 37.60 -7.11 -29.09
CA GLY A 122 37.62 -7.25 -27.63
C GLY A 122 36.34 -7.84 -27.03
N LEU A 123 35.66 -8.74 -27.76
CA LEU A 123 34.34 -9.28 -27.38
C LEU A 123 34.45 -10.59 -26.60
N ALA A 124 33.67 -10.70 -25.52
CA ALA A 124 33.52 -11.96 -24.80
C ALA A 124 32.65 -12.96 -25.58
N TYR A 125 32.88 -14.26 -25.39
CA TYR A 125 32.02 -15.30 -25.94
C TYR A 125 30.62 -15.21 -25.28
N PRO A 126 29.50 -15.27 -26.05
CA PRO A 126 28.17 -15.11 -25.49
C PRO A 126 27.84 -16.20 -24.45
N GLN A 127 27.47 -15.76 -23.25
CA GLN A 127 27.34 -16.61 -22.06
C GLN A 127 26.36 -17.77 -22.23
N GLN A 128 25.30 -17.60 -23.03
CA GLN A 128 24.31 -18.64 -23.29
C GLN A 128 24.84 -19.86 -24.07
N PHE A 129 25.96 -19.73 -24.79
CA PHE A 129 26.57 -20.81 -25.57
C PHE A 129 27.79 -21.46 -24.91
N LEU A 130 28.22 -20.97 -23.74
CA LEU A 130 29.28 -21.63 -22.98
C LEU A 130 28.83 -23.06 -22.56
N PRO A 131 29.77 -24.02 -22.42
CA PRO A 131 29.48 -25.33 -21.84
C PRO A 131 28.72 -25.24 -20.51
N SER A 132 27.89 -26.24 -20.20
CA SER A 132 27.06 -26.24 -18.98
C SER A 132 27.88 -26.00 -17.69
N GLU A 133 29.04 -26.67 -17.59
CA GLU A 133 29.94 -26.54 -16.43
C GLU A 133 30.58 -25.15 -16.34
N GLU A 134 30.97 -24.54 -17.46
CA GLU A 134 31.50 -23.17 -17.47
C GLU A 134 30.42 -22.14 -17.12
N ARG A 135 29.18 -22.34 -17.57
CA ARG A 135 28.03 -21.50 -17.20
C ARG A 135 27.72 -21.58 -15.71
N LYS A 136 27.80 -22.78 -15.12
CA LYS A 136 27.64 -22.97 -13.66
C LYS A 136 28.76 -22.26 -12.90
N LYS A 137 30.02 -22.51 -13.28
CA LYS A 137 31.19 -21.89 -12.67
C LYS A 137 31.15 -20.36 -12.72
N LYS A 138 30.72 -19.77 -13.84
CA LYS A 138 30.55 -18.31 -13.97
C LYS A 138 29.45 -17.78 -13.06
N LYS A 139 28.30 -18.47 -12.95
CA LYS A 139 27.22 -18.09 -12.03
C LYS A 139 27.65 -18.21 -10.56
N GLU A 140 28.42 -19.24 -10.23
CA GLU A 140 29.02 -19.40 -8.90
C GLU A 140 29.99 -18.25 -8.60
N GLN A 141 30.88 -17.91 -9.53
CA GLN A 141 31.79 -16.76 -9.37
C GLN A 141 31.05 -15.42 -9.25
N GLU A 142 29.96 -15.23 -9.97
CA GLU A 142 29.11 -14.04 -9.85
C GLU A 142 28.39 -14.01 -8.50
N PHE A 143 27.90 -15.15 -8.02
CA PHE A 143 27.29 -15.28 -6.70
C PHE A 143 28.28 -15.03 -5.57
N GLU A 144 29.50 -15.57 -5.67
CA GLU A 144 30.59 -15.37 -4.70
C GLU A 144 30.91 -13.89 -4.47
N LYS A 145 30.75 -13.04 -5.49
CA LYS A 145 30.94 -11.58 -5.37
C LYS A 145 29.85 -10.88 -4.55
N ILE A 146 28.67 -11.48 -4.46
CA ILE A 146 27.48 -10.85 -3.84
C ILE A 146 26.93 -11.62 -2.65
N LYS A 147 27.44 -12.83 -2.35
CA LYS A 147 26.86 -13.75 -1.36
C LYS A 147 26.72 -13.14 0.05
N GLU A 148 27.59 -12.20 0.39
CA GLU A 148 27.60 -11.50 1.68
C GLU A 148 26.69 -10.26 1.72
N ILE A 149 26.05 -9.89 0.61
CA ILE A 149 25.16 -8.72 0.58
C ILE A 149 23.94 -9.03 1.48
N PRO A 150 23.70 -8.21 2.52
CA PRO A 150 22.58 -8.42 3.42
C PRO A 150 21.29 -7.92 2.75
N VAL A 151 20.28 -8.77 2.73
CA VAL A 151 18.95 -8.47 2.20
C VAL A 151 17.88 -8.98 3.13
N TYR A 152 16.68 -8.42 3.01
CA TYR A 152 15.50 -8.87 3.75
C TYR A 152 14.28 -8.94 2.83
N LEU A 153 13.29 -9.72 3.25
CA LEU A 153 12.03 -9.90 2.56
C LEU A 153 10.92 -9.14 3.29
N GLU A 154 10.24 -8.22 2.60
CA GLU A 154 9.18 -7.38 3.16
C GLU A 154 7.84 -7.63 2.45
N THR A 155 6.74 -7.35 3.15
CA THR A 155 5.37 -7.37 2.63
C THR A 155 4.64 -6.07 3.00
N GLY A 156 3.74 -5.62 2.13
CA GLY A 156 2.85 -4.50 2.43
C GLY A 156 1.65 -4.85 3.34
N ASN A 157 1.41 -6.14 3.57
CA ASN A 157 0.33 -6.63 4.43
C ASN A 157 0.83 -7.83 5.24
N TYR A 158 0.70 -7.76 6.57
CA TYR A 158 1.20 -8.74 7.53
C TYR A 158 0.14 -9.71 8.03
N ILE A 159 -1.12 -9.58 7.61
CA ILE A 159 -2.24 -10.44 8.04
C ILE A 159 -2.20 -11.76 7.28
N GLU A 160 -2.30 -12.90 7.97
CA GLU A 160 -2.44 -14.23 7.34
C GLU A 160 -1.37 -14.50 6.27
N LEU A 161 -0.10 -14.38 6.64
CA LEU A 161 1.01 -14.69 5.75
C LEU A 161 1.10 -16.20 5.49
N PRO A 162 1.52 -16.62 4.29
CA PRO A 162 1.84 -18.00 4.00
C PRO A 162 2.88 -18.54 4.99
N LYS A 163 2.63 -19.70 5.60
CA LYS A 163 3.52 -20.31 6.61
C LYS A 163 4.98 -20.44 6.14
N GLN A 164 5.17 -20.65 4.83
CA GLN A 164 6.49 -20.76 4.19
C GLN A 164 7.32 -19.47 4.30
N ILE A 165 6.67 -18.31 4.34
CA ILE A 165 7.28 -16.97 4.35
C ILE A 165 7.26 -16.34 5.74
N LEU A 166 6.25 -16.63 6.56
CA LEU A 166 6.07 -16.04 7.90
C LEU A 166 7.33 -16.11 8.78
N LYS A 167 8.07 -17.23 8.71
CA LYS A 167 9.33 -17.43 9.46
C LYS A 167 10.51 -16.57 8.98
N TYR A 168 10.39 -15.89 7.84
CA TYR A 168 11.50 -15.18 7.19
C TYR A 168 11.23 -13.69 6.92
N VAL A 169 9.97 -13.26 7.02
CA VAL A 169 9.61 -11.85 6.77
C VAL A 169 10.36 -10.93 7.73
N ASP A 170 10.88 -9.83 7.20
CA ASP A 170 11.61 -8.77 7.89
C ASP A 170 12.88 -9.23 8.64
N ILE A 171 13.45 -10.38 8.29
CA ILE A 171 14.74 -10.82 8.82
C ILE A 171 15.84 -10.46 7.82
N VAL A 172 16.87 -9.76 8.28
CA VAL A 172 18.06 -9.46 7.47
C VAL A 172 18.98 -10.67 7.46
N LYS A 173 19.34 -11.16 6.27
CA LYS A 173 20.33 -12.22 6.07
C LYS A 173 21.21 -11.96 4.86
N PRO A 174 22.45 -12.47 4.83
CA PRO A 174 23.25 -12.53 3.62
C PRO A 174 22.54 -13.34 2.52
N LEU A 175 22.85 -13.05 1.26
CA LEU A 175 22.29 -13.78 0.12
C LEU A 175 22.62 -15.29 0.17
N SER A 176 23.78 -15.68 0.67
CA SER A 176 24.16 -17.08 0.91
C SER A 176 23.11 -17.82 1.74
N GLU A 177 22.74 -17.29 2.89
CA GLU A 177 21.76 -17.90 3.79
C GLU A 177 20.37 -18.02 3.15
N TRP A 178 19.93 -17.01 2.39
CA TRP A 178 18.66 -17.10 1.66
C TRP A 178 18.68 -18.28 0.67
N TYR A 179 19.78 -18.45 -0.06
CA TYR A 179 19.94 -19.53 -1.03
C TYR A 179 19.93 -20.91 -0.37
N GLU A 180 20.55 -21.04 0.81
CA GLU A 180 20.56 -22.27 1.60
C GLU A 180 19.15 -22.71 2.02
N ILE A 181 18.27 -21.76 2.38
CA ILE A 181 16.87 -22.05 2.74
C ILE A 181 15.95 -22.19 1.51
N GLY A 182 16.51 -22.24 0.30
CA GLY A 182 15.79 -22.47 -0.95
C GLY A 182 15.07 -21.23 -1.51
N ILE A 183 15.30 -20.05 -0.95
CA ILE A 183 14.76 -18.78 -1.46
C ILE A 183 15.89 -18.08 -2.20
N LYS A 184 15.74 -17.88 -3.51
CA LYS A 184 16.82 -17.35 -4.36
C LYS A 184 16.48 -15.94 -4.83
N PRO A 185 16.78 -14.87 -4.05
CA PRO A 185 16.64 -13.50 -4.51
C PRO A 185 17.39 -13.28 -5.83
N GLN A 186 16.76 -12.55 -6.75
CA GLN A 186 17.32 -12.22 -8.05
C GLN A 186 17.15 -10.73 -8.32
N LYS A 187 18.19 -10.05 -8.82
CA LYS A 187 18.06 -8.68 -9.34
C LYS A 187 17.58 -8.70 -10.79
N GLU A 188 16.69 -7.79 -11.12
CA GLU A 188 16.25 -7.47 -12.47
C GLU A 188 17.30 -6.61 -13.19
N LYS A 189 17.11 -6.40 -14.50
CA LYS A 189 18.03 -5.63 -15.37
C LYS A 189 18.40 -4.24 -14.84
N TYR A 190 17.51 -3.62 -14.06
CA TYR A 190 17.69 -2.27 -13.48
C TYR A 190 18.15 -2.28 -12.02
N GLY A 191 18.65 -3.41 -11.51
CA GLY A 191 19.18 -3.53 -10.15
C GLY A 191 18.13 -3.64 -9.04
N ARG A 192 16.84 -3.64 -9.38
CA ARG A 192 15.74 -3.91 -8.44
C ARG A 192 15.66 -5.39 -8.14
N TRP A 193 15.33 -5.77 -6.91
CA TRP A 193 15.05 -7.17 -6.61
C TRP A 193 13.71 -7.60 -7.19
N LYS A 194 13.69 -8.78 -7.79
CA LYS A 194 12.47 -9.42 -8.30
C LYS A 194 11.62 -9.89 -7.13
N ALA A 195 10.37 -9.45 -7.10
CA ALA A 195 9.41 -9.92 -6.11
C ALA A 195 9.14 -11.42 -6.28
N ILE A 196 8.93 -12.11 -5.17
CA ILE A 196 8.51 -13.52 -5.19
C ILE A 196 6.99 -13.60 -4.98
N LYS A 197 6.34 -14.52 -5.69
CA LYS A 197 4.92 -14.81 -5.51
C LYS A 197 4.73 -16.07 -4.67
N ARG A 198 3.88 -16.02 -3.64
CA ARG A 198 3.42 -17.17 -2.84
C ARG A 198 1.95 -17.00 -2.52
N GLU A 199 1.14 -18.02 -2.77
CA GLU A 199 -0.30 -18.03 -2.45
C GLU A 199 -0.98 -16.70 -2.83
N GLU A 200 -0.81 -16.31 -4.10
CA GLU A 200 -1.35 -15.08 -4.71
C GLU A 200 -0.78 -13.74 -4.22
N ARG A 201 0.12 -13.74 -3.24
CA ARG A 201 0.75 -12.53 -2.70
C ARG A 201 2.16 -12.32 -3.24
N TYR A 202 2.54 -11.05 -3.39
CA TYR A 202 3.89 -10.64 -3.77
C TYR A 202 4.67 -10.18 -2.56
N PHE A 203 5.92 -10.63 -2.46
CA PHE A 203 6.86 -10.25 -1.41
C PHE A 203 8.10 -9.64 -2.07
N GLY A 204 8.51 -8.47 -1.57
CA GLY A 204 9.64 -7.72 -2.11
C GLY A 204 10.92 -8.07 -1.36
N PHE A 205 12.04 -8.13 -2.09
CA PHE A 205 13.36 -8.15 -1.49
C PHE A 205 13.98 -6.76 -1.52
N TYR A 206 14.76 -6.44 -0.49
CA TYR A 206 15.38 -5.12 -0.35
C TYR A 206 16.80 -5.27 0.18
N ASP A 207 17.69 -4.38 -0.28
CA ASP A 207 19.05 -4.27 0.28
C ASP A 207 18.93 -3.75 1.72
N ALA A 208 19.59 -4.43 2.67
CA ALA A 208 19.61 -3.98 4.05
C ALA A 208 20.57 -2.80 4.23
N ASN A 209 20.14 -1.78 4.98
CA ASN A 209 20.98 -0.64 5.29
C ASN A 209 21.66 -0.84 6.65
N LEU A 210 22.89 -1.35 6.66
CA LEU A 210 23.65 -1.60 7.90
C LEU A 210 24.05 -0.34 8.67
N LYS A 211 23.82 0.87 8.14
CA LYS A 211 23.91 2.11 8.94
C LYS A 211 22.75 2.25 9.92
N LYS A 212 21.64 1.53 9.70
CA LYS A 212 20.52 1.46 10.64
C LYS A 212 20.79 0.37 11.68
N GLN A 213 20.75 0.75 12.95
CA GLN A 213 21.02 -0.15 14.07
C GLN A 213 20.11 -1.40 14.05
N ASN A 214 18.84 -1.24 13.69
CA ASN A 214 17.88 -2.35 13.62
C ASN A 214 18.25 -3.41 12.58
N HIS A 215 18.77 -2.99 11.42
CA HIS A 215 19.23 -3.94 10.40
C HIS A 215 20.48 -4.69 10.86
N LYS A 216 21.39 -3.99 11.56
CA LYS A 216 22.59 -4.61 12.14
C LYS A 216 22.23 -5.66 13.19
N ILE A 217 21.35 -5.31 14.15
CA ILE A 217 20.87 -6.24 15.18
C ILE A 217 20.15 -7.43 14.53
N SER A 218 19.31 -7.20 13.53
CA SER A 218 18.62 -8.27 12.80
C SER A 218 19.61 -9.24 12.15
N LEU A 219 20.64 -8.73 11.47
CA LEU A 219 21.69 -9.56 10.86
C LEU A 219 22.45 -10.39 11.91
N GLU A 220 22.74 -9.81 13.08
CA GLU A 220 23.50 -10.48 14.15
C GLU A 220 22.67 -11.51 14.93
N THR A 221 21.36 -11.28 15.06
CA THR A 221 20.49 -12.04 16.00
C THR A 221 19.39 -12.85 15.33
N GLY A 222 19.11 -12.61 14.05
CA GLY A 222 17.96 -13.17 13.34
C GLY A 222 16.61 -12.54 13.71
N LYS A 223 16.60 -11.47 14.53
CA LYS A 223 15.37 -10.76 14.89
C LYS A 223 14.78 -9.99 13.71
N ARG A 224 13.48 -9.72 13.74
CA ARG A 224 12.73 -8.98 12.72
C ARG A 224 12.90 -7.48 12.89
N ILE A 225 13.10 -6.79 11.77
CA ILE A 225 13.22 -5.32 11.72
C ILE A 225 11.88 -4.59 11.76
N THR A 226 10.74 -5.29 11.80
CA THR A 226 9.41 -4.67 11.89
C THR A 226 9.33 -3.77 13.12
N GLU A 227 9.02 -2.49 12.91
CA GLU A 227 8.94 -1.50 14.02
C GLU A 227 7.51 -1.09 14.35
N LYS A 228 6.59 -1.19 13.38
CA LYS A 228 5.20 -0.75 13.56
C LYS A 228 4.45 -1.70 14.50
N PRO A 229 3.95 -1.23 15.66
CA PRO A 229 3.32 -2.08 16.66
C PRO A 229 2.13 -2.89 16.15
N TYR A 230 1.28 -2.31 15.29
CA TYR A 230 0.16 -3.04 14.67
C TYR A 230 0.62 -4.16 13.72
N PHE A 231 1.73 -3.99 13.00
CA PHE A 231 2.28 -5.06 12.15
C PHE A 231 2.91 -6.17 13.00
N ILE A 232 3.56 -5.78 14.11
CA ILE A 232 4.06 -6.72 15.10
C ILE A 232 2.91 -7.52 15.73
N LYS A 233 1.79 -6.88 16.10
CA LYS A 233 0.59 -7.57 16.61
C LYS A 233 0.09 -8.60 15.60
N ALA A 234 -0.08 -8.21 14.34
CA ALA A 234 -0.56 -9.13 13.30
C ALA A 234 0.36 -10.36 13.14
N LEU A 235 1.68 -10.18 13.23
CA LEU A 235 2.63 -11.29 13.23
C LEU A 235 2.57 -12.13 14.51
N ASN A 236 2.33 -11.48 15.66
CA ASN A 236 2.20 -12.16 16.95
C ASN A 236 0.97 -13.07 17.02
N GLU A 237 -0.16 -12.64 16.48
CA GLU A 237 -1.38 -13.45 16.33
C GLU A 237 -1.16 -14.70 15.45
N GLN A 238 -0.14 -14.67 14.58
CA GLN A 238 0.27 -15.81 13.75
C GLN A 238 1.33 -16.69 14.41
N GLY A 239 1.65 -16.44 15.68
CA GLY A 239 2.55 -17.27 16.48
C GLY A 239 4.00 -16.79 16.53
N ILE A 240 4.33 -15.60 16.01
CA ILE A 240 5.67 -15.03 16.17
C ILE A 240 5.79 -14.38 17.56
N PRO A 241 6.73 -14.81 18.42
CA PRO A 241 6.84 -14.24 19.76
C PRO A 241 7.34 -12.79 19.70
N LEU A 242 6.89 -11.93 20.62
CA LEU A 242 7.30 -10.52 20.64
C LEU A 242 8.82 -10.33 20.82
N THR A 243 9.49 -11.30 21.43
CA THR A 243 10.95 -11.30 21.62
C THR A 243 11.74 -11.40 20.32
N ASP A 244 11.09 -11.83 19.22
CA ASP A 244 11.69 -11.93 17.89
C ASP A 244 11.87 -10.57 17.21
N PHE A 245 11.36 -9.48 17.76
CA PHE A 245 11.45 -8.15 17.14
C PHE A 245 12.62 -7.35 17.72
N VAL A 246 13.34 -6.61 16.87
CA VAL A 246 14.46 -5.76 17.31
C VAL A 246 14.00 -4.65 18.27
N VAL A 247 12.76 -4.19 18.12
CA VAL A 247 12.14 -3.14 18.95
C VAL A 247 11.49 -3.67 20.22
N TYR A 248 11.65 -4.96 20.54
CA TYR A 248 11.02 -5.58 21.70
C TYR A 248 11.29 -4.81 22.99
N GLY A 249 10.23 -4.57 23.76
CA GLY A 249 10.25 -3.95 25.07
C GLY A 249 8.93 -4.21 25.81
N LYS A 250 8.93 -3.98 27.13
CA LYS A 250 7.71 -4.15 27.95
C LYS A 250 6.58 -3.22 27.53
N ASP A 251 6.90 -2.10 26.88
CA ASP A 251 5.94 -1.17 26.29
C ASP A 251 5.14 -1.84 25.17
N LEU A 252 5.81 -2.59 24.28
CA LEU A 252 5.19 -3.31 23.19
C LEU A 252 4.27 -4.44 23.69
N GLU A 253 4.67 -5.15 24.75
CA GLU A 253 3.78 -6.12 25.39
C GLU A 253 2.49 -5.45 25.91
N GLY A 254 2.63 -4.28 26.57
CA GLY A 254 1.50 -3.49 27.04
C GLY A 254 0.60 -3.06 25.89
N PHE A 255 1.18 -2.58 24.79
CA PHE A 255 0.43 -2.22 23.59
C PHE A 255 -0.35 -3.41 23.00
N VAL A 256 0.30 -4.56 22.80
CA VAL A 256 -0.36 -5.76 22.24
C VAL A 256 -1.52 -6.21 23.12
N ARG A 257 -1.31 -6.29 24.45
CA ARG A 257 -2.39 -6.59 25.40
C ARG A 257 -3.51 -5.55 25.38
N ALA A 258 -3.19 -4.27 25.24
CA ALA A 258 -4.19 -3.21 25.14
C ALA A 258 -5.07 -3.39 23.91
N VAL A 259 -4.48 -3.72 22.75
CA VAL A 259 -5.25 -4.01 21.54
C VAL A 259 -6.11 -5.27 21.71
N ASP A 260 -5.60 -6.33 22.33
CA ASP A 260 -6.39 -7.53 22.61
C ASP A 260 -7.61 -7.22 23.50
N PHE A 261 -7.44 -6.40 24.54
CA PHE A 261 -8.56 -5.94 25.35
C PHE A 261 -9.54 -5.05 24.55
N PHE A 262 -9.02 -4.16 23.70
CA PHE A 262 -9.84 -3.30 22.85
C PHE A 262 -10.70 -4.09 21.86
N ASP A 263 -10.10 -5.08 21.17
CA ASP A 263 -10.78 -5.96 20.22
C ASP A 263 -11.88 -6.81 20.92
N ASN A 264 -11.65 -7.17 22.19
CA ASN A 264 -12.62 -7.84 23.06
C ASN A 264 -13.62 -6.90 23.75
N GLN A 265 -13.61 -5.60 23.42
CA GLN A 265 -14.47 -4.55 23.99
C GLN A 265 -14.29 -4.34 25.51
N ASP A 266 -13.19 -4.79 26.10
CA ASP A 266 -12.81 -4.51 27.48
C ASP A 266 -11.98 -3.22 27.56
N PHE A 267 -12.65 -2.09 27.34
CA PHE A 267 -11.98 -0.80 27.21
C PHE A 267 -11.31 -0.33 28.51
N VAL A 268 -11.78 -0.79 29.68
CA VAL A 268 -11.19 -0.42 30.97
C VAL A 268 -9.81 -1.07 31.14
N ASN A 269 -9.66 -2.34 30.79
CA ASN A 269 -8.35 -2.98 30.84
C ASN A 269 -7.46 -2.57 29.66
N ALA A 270 -8.04 -2.28 28.48
CA ALA A 270 -7.30 -1.66 27.39
C ALA A 270 -6.63 -0.35 27.83
N GLN A 271 -7.38 0.52 28.51
CA GLN A 271 -6.87 1.80 29.05
C GLN A 271 -5.69 1.58 30.00
N LYS A 272 -5.83 0.64 30.95
CA LYS A 272 -4.76 0.34 31.92
C LYS A 272 -3.48 -0.12 31.23
N GLU A 273 -3.57 -0.98 30.22
CA GLU A 273 -2.38 -1.50 29.53
C GLU A 273 -1.75 -0.45 28.61
N ILE A 274 -2.55 0.35 27.89
CA ILE A 274 -1.99 1.40 27.01
C ILE A 274 -1.36 2.53 27.82
N ASP A 275 -1.91 2.89 28.98
CA ASP A 275 -1.27 3.86 29.88
C ASP A 275 0.08 3.36 30.40
N LYS A 276 0.19 2.07 30.76
CA LYS A 276 1.49 1.45 31.13
C LYS A 276 2.48 1.50 29.97
N ALA A 277 2.04 1.18 28.75
CA ALA A 277 2.89 1.23 27.57
C ALA A 277 3.41 2.66 27.32
N LEU A 278 2.54 3.66 27.38
CA LEU A 278 2.87 5.08 27.20
C LEU A 278 3.76 5.66 28.29
N MET A 279 3.69 5.13 29.52
CA MET A 279 4.63 5.50 30.60
C MET A 279 6.05 5.04 30.30
N LEU A 280 6.21 3.91 29.61
CA LEU A 280 7.51 3.35 29.25
C LEU A 280 8.06 3.96 27.97
N LYS A 281 7.21 4.17 26.97
CA LYS A 281 7.59 4.71 25.67
C LYS A 281 6.42 5.42 25.01
N LYS A 282 6.61 6.68 24.64
CA LYS A 282 5.62 7.44 23.87
C LYS A 282 5.87 7.30 22.38
N THR A 283 4.86 6.87 21.65
CA THR A 283 4.86 6.77 20.19
C THR A 283 3.48 7.12 19.65
N GLU A 284 3.40 7.66 18.44
CA GLU A 284 2.15 8.05 17.78
C GLU A 284 1.14 6.89 17.74
N ASP A 285 1.56 5.67 17.37
CA ASP A 285 0.68 4.50 17.32
C ASP A 285 0.04 4.15 18.68
N TYR A 286 0.73 4.44 19.81
CA TYR A 286 0.23 4.15 21.15
C TYR A 286 -0.74 5.25 21.60
N GLU A 287 -0.45 6.51 21.27
CA GLU A 287 -1.33 7.64 21.54
C GLU A 287 -2.63 7.53 20.74
N ASP A 288 -2.56 7.09 19.48
CA ASP A 288 -3.74 6.86 18.65
C ASP A 288 -4.64 5.77 19.24
N LEU A 289 -4.08 4.64 19.69
CA LEU A 289 -4.86 3.60 20.39
C LEU A 289 -5.48 4.14 21.69
N LYS A 290 -4.73 4.94 22.46
CA LYS A 290 -5.26 5.56 23.69
C LYS A 290 -6.46 6.44 23.39
N VAL A 291 -6.39 7.28 22.35
CA VAL A 291 -7.52 8.11 21.92
C VAL A 291 -8.73 7.23 21.58
N ASP A 292 -8.53 6.17 20.81
CA ASP A 292 -9.61 5.25 20.45
C ASP A 292 -10.24 4.59 21.70
N VAL A 293 -9.43 4.15 22.66
CA VAL A 293 -9.91 3.59 23.93
C VAL A 293 -10.72 4.62 24.72
N GLU A 294 -10.21 5.85 24.87
CA GLU A 294 -10.86 6.92 25.62
C GLU A 294 -12.21 7.33 25.00
N LEU A 295 -12.30 7.35 23.67
CA LEU A 295 -13.56 7.56 22.96
C LEU A 295 -14.56 6.44 23.24
N LYS A 296 -14.12 5.18 23.31
CA LYS A 296 -15.00 4.05 23.67
C LYS A 296 -15.47 4.11 25.13
N LEU A 297 -14.66 4.70 26.01
CA LEU A 297 -15.02 4.97 27.40
C LEU A 297 -15.91 6.23 27.57
N ASN A 298 -16.34 6.87 26.49
CA ASN A 298 -17.08 8.14 26.49
C ASN A 298 -16.35 9.26 27.27
N ASN A 299 -15.02 9.30 27.23
CA ASN A 299 -14.28 10.41 27.82
C ASN A 299 -14.52 11.68 26.97
N GLU A 300 -15.11 12.72 27.56
CA GLU A 300 -15.37 13.96 26.84
C GLU A 300 -14.09 14.77 26.59
N GLN A 301 -13.11 14.73 27.50
CA GLN A 301 -11.93 15.58 27.41
C GLN A 301 -11.11 15.30 26.15
N VAL A 302 -10.97 14.03 25.78
CA VAL A 302 -10.22 13.65 24.57
C VAL A 302 -10.87 14.21 23.30
N VAL A 303 -12.19 14.42 23.30
CA VAL A 303 -12.90 15.00 22.15
C VAL A 303 -12.44 16.44 21.90
N ASP A 304 -12.24 17.24 22.96
CA ASP A 304 -11.78 18.62 22.82
C ASP A 304 -10.35 18.69 22.29
N GLU A 305 -9.48 17.85 22.85
CA GLU A 305 -8.08 17.77 22.45
C GLU A 305 -7.95 17.34 20.98
N GLN A 306 -8.74 16.37 20.53
CA GLN A 306 -8.73 15.93 19.13
C GLN A 306 -9.36 16.96 18.20
N PHE A 307 -10.46 17.62 18.58
CA PHE A 307 -11.06 18.65 17.73
C PHE A 307 -10.09 19.80 17.48
N GLU A 308 -9.40 20.28 18.52
CA GLU A 308 -8.39 21.35 18.35
C GLU A 308 -7.16 20.86 17.56
N LYS A 309 -6.72 19.61 17.75
CA LYS A 309 -5.63 18.99 16.96
C LYS A 309 -5.96 19.00 15.46
N TYR A 310 -7.20 18.67 15.08
CA TYR A 310 -7.65 18.56 13.70
C TYR A 310 -8.35 19.81 13.15
N LYS A 311 -8.39 20.92 13.90
CA LYS A 311 -9.12 22.14 13.52
C LYS A 311 -8.81 22.64 12.11
N PHE A 312 -7.55 22.57 11.68
CA PHE A 312 -7.14 23.01 10.34
C PHE A 312 -7.11 21.87 9.29
N ASP A 313 -7.43 20.66 9.71
CA ASP A 313 -7.43 19.42 8.93
C ASP A 313 -8.76 18.66 9.15
N ILE A 314 -9.86 19.43 9.31
CA ILE A 314 -11.16 18.91 9.75
C ILE A 314 -11.78 17.99 8.69
N ASP A 315 -11.43 18.20 7.42
CA ASP A 315 -11.80 17.34 6.31
C ASP A 315 -11.25 15.91 6.48
N SER A 316 -10.03 15.78 7.03
CA SER A 316 -9.42 14.49 7.34
C SER A 316 -10.13 13.79 8.49
N ALA A 317 -10.55 14.53 9.52
CA ALA A 317 -11.33 13.98 10.65
C ALA A 317 -12.75 13.55 10.22
N ILE A 318 -13.35 14.26 9.26
CA ILE A 318 -14.61 13.85 8.62
C ILE A 318 -14.40 12.58 7.79
N HIS A 319 -13.38 12.57 6.94
CA HIS A 319 -13.10 11.46 6.03
C HIS A 319 -12.79 10.14 6.77
N SER A 320 -12.05 10.22 7.88
CA SER A 320 -11.72 9.06 8.73
C SER A 320 -12.89 8.60 9.62
N GLY A 321 -13.97 9.38 9.71
CA GLY A 321 -15.09 9.12 10.61
C GLY A 321 -14.82 9.48 12.08
N GLN A 322 -13.67 10.09 12.39
CA GLN A 322 -13.34 10.57 13.74
C GLN A 322 -14.36 11.58 14.24
N MET A 323 -14.76 12.54 13.40
CA MET A 323 -15.78 13.55 13.72
C MET A 323 -17.09 12.90 14.20
N ASN A 324 -17.55 11.84 13.52
CA ASN A 324 -18.77 11.13 13.91
C ASN A 324 -18.61 10.43 15.27
N SER A 325 -17.43 9.92 15.58
CA SER A 325 -17.13 9.29 16.87
C SER A 325 -17.14 10.31 18.00
N TRP A 326 -16.56 11.49 17.78
CA TRP A 326 -16.57 12.60 18.74
C TRP A 326 -17.98 13.07 19.07
N LEU A 327 -18.80 13.34 18.04
CA LEU A 327 -20.19 13.78 18.25
C LEU A 327 -21.02 12.72 19.00
N LYS A 328 -20.78 11.43 18.77
CA LYS A 328 -21.45 10.35 19.53
C LYS A 328 -21.09 10.38 21.01
N VAL A 329 -19.82 10.57 21.37
CA VAL A 329 -19.39 10.72 22.77
C VAL A 329 -20.08 11.90 23.43
N LEU A 330 -20.11 13.06 22.77
CA LEU A 330 -20.77 14.25 23.30
C LEU A 330 -22.29 14.04 23.48
N ILE A 331 -22.95 13.37 22.55
CA ILE A 331 -24.38 13.04 22.67
C ILE A 331 -24.65 12.08 23.82
N ASN A 332 -23.83 11.03 23.97
CA ASN A 332 -23.94 10.06 25.07
C ASN A 332 -23.78 10.75 26.44
N ASN A 333 -22.94 11.77 26.51
CA ASN A 333 -22.73 12.59 27.71
C ASN A 333 -23.71 13.77 27.82
N HIS A 334 -24.74 13.83 26.97
CA HIS A 334 -25.77 14.88 26.94
C HIS A 334 -25.24 16.31 26.74
N LYS A 335 -24.07 16.47 26.10
CA LYS A 335 -23.42 17.76 25.80
C LYS A 335 -23.93 18.39 24.51
N TYR A 336 -25.25 18.55 24.39
CA TYR A 336 -25.90 18.96 23.14
C TYR A 336 -25.47 20.35 22.62
N GLU A 337 -25.23 21.31 23.52
CA GLU A 337 -24.74 22.64 23.15
C GLU A 337 -23.37 22.59 22.47
N LYS A 338 -22.50 21.71 22.97
CA LYS A 338 -21.17 21.47 22.41
C LYS A 338 -21.24 20.77 21.06
N VAL A 339 -22.16 19.81 20.90
CA VAL A 339 -22.45 19.18 19.60
C VAL A 339 -22.86 20.25 18.57
N ILE A 340 -23.75 21.17 18.96
CA ILE A 340 -24.18 22.29 18.11
C ILE A 340 -22.99 23.17 17.73
N SER A 341 -22.16 23.58 18.70
CA SER A 341 -20.97 24.41 18.41
C SER A 341 -19.98 23.69 17.49
N PHE A 342 -19.67 22.41 17.75
CA PHE A 342 -18.74 21.63 16.92
C PHE A 342 -19.22 21.50 15.47
N ILE A 343 -20.53 21.28 15.25
CA ILE A 343 -21.11 21.25 13.90
C ILE A 343 -21.00 22.62 13.21
N GLY A 344 -21.28 23.70 13.95
CA GLY A 344 -21.16 25.07 13.45
C GLY A 344 -19.72 25.42 13.06
N GLU A 345 -18.78 25.22 13.99
CA GLU A 345 -17.35 25.47 13.80
C GLU A 345 -16.76 24.64 12.66
N THR A 346 -17.15 23.36 12.55
CA THR A 346 -16.71 22.50 11.44
C THR A 346 -17.15 23.08 10.09
N ASN A 347 -18.40 23.51 9.97
CA ASN A 347 -18.91 24.11 8.73
C ASN A 347 -18.20 25.44 8.43
N GLU A 348 -17.96 26.27 9.43
CA GLU A 348 -17.23 27.55 9.27
C GLU A 348 -15.78 27.33 8.83
N ILE A 349 -15.08 26.35 9.42
CA ILE A 349 -13.71 25.98 9.04
C ILE A 349 -13.68 25.50 7.59
N LEU A 350 -14.62 24.63 7.19
CA LEU A 350 -14.71 24.17 5.81
C LEU A 350 -14.95 25.34 4.84
N ASP A 351 -15.81 26.30 5.20
CA ASP A 351 -16.03 27.50 4.40
C ASP A 351 -14.75 28.33 4.23
N LYS A 352 -13.97 28.49 5.30
CA LYS A 352 -12.66 29.16 5.23
C LYS A 352 -11.66 28.40 4.37
N LEU A 353 -11.65 27.07 4.42
CA LEU A 353 -10.81 26.21 3.57
C LEU A 353 -11.20 26.30 2.09
N ILE A 354 -12.50 26.28 1.78
CA ILE A 354 -13.05 26.45 0.41
C ILE A 354 -12.57 27.78 -0.20
N LYS A 355 -12.64 28.86 0.58
CA LYS A 355 -12.19 30.20 0.17
C LYS A 355 -10.68 30.38 0.18
N GLY A 356 -9.92 29.42 0.74
CA GLY A 356 -8.47 29.52 0.90
C GLY A 356 -8.03 30.54 1.96
N GLU A 357 -8.92 30.92 2.89
CA GLU A 357 -8.63 31.87 3.98
C GLU A 357 -7.72 31.25 5.04
N ILE A 358 -7.75 29.93 5.20
CA ILE A 358 -6.89 29.15 6.11
C ILE A 358 -6.20 28.01 5.36
N LYS A 359 -5.06 27.55 5.88
CA LYS A 359 -4.28 26.44 5.31
C LYS A 359 -4.24 25.26 6.27
N HIS A 360 -4.01 24.07 5.71
CA HIS A 360 -3.84 22.84 6.48
C HIS A 360 -2.60 22.91 7.36
N LYS A 361 -2.63 22.16 8.47
CA LYS A 361 -1.50 22.09 9.40
C LYS A 361 -0.76 20.75 9.30
N ILE A 362 -1.50 19.64 9.17
CA ILE A 362 -0.95 18.29 9.24
C ILE A 362 -0.85 17.68 7.83
N TYR A 363 -1.92 17.76 7.05
CA TYR A 363 -2.02 17.14 5.72
C TYR A 363 -1.84 18.16 4.59
N GLY A 364 -1.56 17.67 3.38
CA GLY A 364 -1.44 18.54 2.22
C GLY A 364 -2.77 19.22 1.89
N GLN A 365 -2.72 20.49 1.49
CA GLN A 365 -3.89 21.26 1.05
C GLN A 365 -4.61 20.54 -0.10
N GLN A 366 -5.92 20.39 0.04
CA GLN A 366 -6.84 19.87 -0.97
C GLN A 366 -7.49 21.01 -1.80
N SER A 367 -8.21 20.62 -2.87
CA SER A 367 -8.96 21.56 -3.71
C SER A 367 -10.22 22.09 -3.03
N ALA A 368 -10.72 23.24 -3.47
CA ALA A 368 -11.99 23.80 -3.00
C ALA A 368 -13.16 22.83 -3.21
N ASP A 369 -13.23 22.16 -4.36
CA ASP A 369 -14.24 21.15 -4.67
C ASP A 369 -14.23 19.98 -3.68
N TRP A 370 -13.05 19.58 -3.20
CA TRP A 370 -12.94 18.52 -2.19
C TRP A 370 -13.55 18.95 -0.86
N TYR A 371 -13.29 20.17 -0.40
CA TYR A 371 -13.88 20.67 0.85
C TYR A 371 -15.39 20.86 0.75
N GLU A 372 -15.88 21.37 -0.38
CA GLU A 372 -17.32 21.50 -0.64
C GLU A 372 -17.99 20.12 -0.59
N TYR A 373 -17.40 19.13 -1.26
CA TYR A 373 -17.84 17.74 -1.18
C TYR A 373 -17.84 17.22 0.28
N LYS A 374 -16.77 17.48 1.04
CA LYS A 374 -16.66 17.04 2.44
C LYS A 374 -17.68 17.71 3.36
N LYS A 375 -17.99 18.98 3.13
CA LYS A 375 -19.05 19.71 3.86
C LYS A 375 -20.42 19.10 3.61
N GLN A 376 -20.73 18.81 2.34
CA GLN A 376 -21.98 18.14 1.96
C GLN A 376 -22.05 16.72 2.53
N GLU A 377 -20.96 15.96 2.47
CA GLU A 377 -20.86 14.62 3.03
C GLU A 377 -21.06 14.62 4.56
N PHE A 378 -20.40 15.54 5.27
CA PHE A 378 -20.56 15.71 6.71
C PHE A 378 -22.01 15.98 7.10
N ASN A 379 -22.63 17.01 6.50
CA ASN A 379 -24.01 17.38 6.80
C ASN A 379 -25.01 16.26 6.44
N LYS A 380 -24.78 15.55 5.33
CA LYS A 380 -25.58 14.37 4.96
C LYS A 380 -25.47 13.26 5.99
N ASN A 381 -24.28 13.02 6.54
CA ASN A 381 -24.02 11.91 7.46
C ASN A 381 -24.46 12.17 8.91
N LEU A 382 -24.79 13.43 9.28
CA LEU A 382 -25.38 13.76 10.58
C LEU A 382 -26.66 12.96 10.88
N ILE A 383 -27.40 12.55 9.83
CA ILE A 383 -28.56 11.65 9.93
C ILE A 383 -28.25 10.38 10.74
N TYR A 384 -27.09 9.76 10.53
CA TYR A 384 -26.73 8.50 11.18
C TYR A 384 -26.39 8.67 12.66
N ILE A 385 -26.02 9.88 13.05
CA ILE A 385 -25.73 10.23 14.44
C ILE A 385 -27.05 10.43 15.18
N PHE A 386 -27.96 11.23 14.60
CA PHE A 386 -29.20 11.59 15.27
C PHE A 386 -30.24 10.48 15.22
N ASP A 387 -30.42 9.81 14.07
CA ASP A 387 -31.47 8.81 13.88
C ASP A 387 -31.43 7.66 14.92
N HIS A 388 -30.22 7.28 15.33
CA HIS A 388 -30.00 6.22 16.32
C HIS A 388 -30.25 6.66 17.77
N LYS A 389 -30.22 7.98 18.05
CA LYS A 389 -30.30 8.54 19.41
C LYS A 389 -31.53 9.40 19.66
N THR A 390 -32.29 9.78 18.63
CA THR A 390 -33.48 10.65 18.74
C THR A 390 -34.47 10.13 19.78
N THR A 391 -34.68 8.82 19.88
CA THR A 391 -35.61 8.22 20.86
C THR A 391 -35.12 8.34 22.30
N GLU A 392 -33.81 8.38 22.53
CA GLU A 392 -33.17 8.47 23.86
C GLU A 392 -33.08 9.91 24.39
N LEU A 393 -33.25 10.92 23.54
CA LEU A 393 -33.18 12.32 23.96
C LEU A 393 -34.24 12.65 25.01
N LYS A 394 -33.85 13.43 26.03
CA LYS A 394 -34.78 14.01 27.02
C LYS A 394 -35.15 15.43 26.58
N LYS A 395 -36.38 15.86 26.89
CA LYS A 395 -36.85 17.22 26.56
C LYS A 395 -35.99 18.25 27.28
N SER A 396 -35.29 19.07 26.51
CA SER A 396 -34.59 20.27 26.97
C SER A 396 -34.46 21.26 25.80
N GLU A 397 -34.24 22.52 26.12
CA GLU A 397 -34.01 23.55 25.09
C GLU A 397 -32.86 23.15 24.14
N ASN A 398 -31.75 22.65 24.68
CA ASN A 398 -30.60 22.24 23.88
C ASN A 398 -30.90 21.01 23.02
N SER A 399 -31.71 20.05 23.50
CA SER A 399 -32.12 18.91 22.67
C SER A 399 -33.03 19.34 21.50
N ILE A 400 -33.86 20.35 21.70
CA ILE A 400 -34.73 20.90 20.67
C ILE A 400 -33.90 21.62 19.63
N LYS A 401 -33.00 22.52 20.05
CA LYS A 401 -32.06 23.24 19.17
C LYS A 401 -31.20 22.29 18.34
N LEU A 402 -30.76 21.18 18.94
CA LEU A 402 -29.97 20.17 18.25
C LEU A 402 -30.75 19.51 17.11
N LEU A 403 -32.01 19.14 17.37
CA LEU A 403 -32.88 18.56 16.36
C LEU A 403 -33.26 19.58 15.27
N GLU A 404 -33.46 20.85 15.63
CA GLU A 404 -33.71 21.93 14.68
C GLU A 404 -32.50 22.21 13.78
N LEU A 405 -31.28 22.19 14.34
CA LEU A 405 -30.04 22.28 13.56
C LEU A 405 -29.93 21.11 12.57
N PHE A 406 -30.24 19.89 12.99
CA PHE A 406 -30.26 18.77 12.07
C PHE A 406 -31.28 18.97 10.93
N LEU A 407 -32.48 19.45 11.25
CA LEU A 407 -33.52 19.70 10.25
C LEU A 407 -33.12 20.78 9.24
N SER A 408 -32.34 21.79 9.64
CA SER A 408 -31.86 22.85 8.74
C SER A 408 -30.71 22.37 7.83
N LEU A 409 -29.90 21.42 8.28
CA LEU A 409 -28.77 20.86 7.53
C LEU A 409 -29.13 19.63 6.68
N SER A 410 -30.25 18.97 7.00
CA SER A 410 -30.70 17.78 6.28
C SER A 410 -31.01 18.08 4.81
N ASN A 411 -30.49 17.25 3.91
CA ASN A 411 -30.75 17.37 2.47
C ASN A 411 -32.15 16.92 2.04
N LYS A 412 -33.00 16.51 3.01
CA LYS A 412 -34.40 16.09 2.80
C LYS A 412 -34.56 15.04 1.69
N ALA A 413 -33.59 14.15 1.48
CA ALA A 413 -33.71 13.05 0.53
C ALA A 413 -34.54 11.87 1.08
N ASP A 414 -34.62 11.74 2.41
CA ASP A 414 -35.37 10.70 3.11
C ASP A 414 -36.25 11.35 4.18
N PHE A 415 -37.55 11.06 4.17
CA PHE A 415 -38.51 11.63 5.12
C PHE A 415 -38.45 10.95 6.50
N ARG A 416 -37.92 9.71 6.60
CA ARG A 416 -37.97 8.89 7.83
C ARG A 416 -37.32 9.55 9.06
N PRO A 417 -36.14 10.18 8.96
CA PRO A 417 -35.54 10.89 10.11
C PRO A 417 -36.38 12.09 10.54
N ILE A 418 -36.95 12.82 9.59
CA ILE A 418 -37.82 13.98 9.85
C ILE A 418 -39.08 13.52 10.59
N GLU A 419 -39.70 12.42 10.13
CA GLU A 419 -40.85 11.81 10.79
C GLU A 419 -40.53 11.38 12.23
N LYS A 420 -39.34 10.79 12.47
CA LYS A 420 -38.91 10.41 13.82
C LYS A 420 -38.70 11.61 14.74
N ILE A 421 -38.21 12.73 14.21
CA ILE A 421 -38.10 13.98 14.97
C ILE A 421 -39.48 14.55 15.27
N ALA A 422 -40.40 14.50 14.32
CA ALA A 422 -41.80 14.88 14.53
C ALA A 422 -42.45 14.03 15.64
N ASP A 423 -42.26 12.70 15.61
CA ASP A 423 -42.71 11.79 16.67
C ASP A 423 -42.12 12.18 18.03
N LYS A 424 -40.85 12.58 18.07
CA LYS A 424 -40.18 13.01 19.30
C LYS A 424 -40.72 14.34 19.82
N PHE A 425 -40.84 15.36 18.98
CA PHE A 425 -41.46 16.65 19.32
C PHE A 425 -42.88 16.49 19.84
N ARG A 426 -43.66 15.62 19.20
CA ARG A 426 -44.99 15.27 19.65
C ARG A 426 -44.97 14.63 21.04
N SER A 427 -44.07 13.68 21.29
CA SER A 427 -43.92 13.06 22.63
C SER A 427 -43.52 14.07 23.71
N TRP A 428 -42.93 15.20 23.31
CA TRP A 428 -42.58 16.32 24.18
C TRP A 428 -43.67 17.40 24.26
N ASN A 429 -44.85 17.14 23.71
CA ASN A 429 -45.99 18.06 23.64
C ASN A 429 -45.70 19.35 22.84
N LEU A 430 -44.81 19.27 21.84
CA LEU A 430 -44.54 20.34 20.87
C LEU A 430 -45.38 20.09 19.60
N ILE A 431 -46.70 20.16 19.75
CA ILE A 431 -47.66 19.66 18.74
C ILE A 431 -47.57 20.41 17.42
N GLU A 432 -47.50 21.75 17.45
CA GLU A 432 -47.40 22.58 16.25
C GLU A 432 -46.17 22.23 15.43
N ARG A 433 -44.99 22.22 16.07
CA ARG A 433 -43.72 21.82 15.43
C ARG A 433 -43.77 20.41 14.87
N ALA A 434 -44.39 19.47 15.57
CA ALA A 434 -44.53 18.10 15.07
C ALA A 434 -45.42 18.03 13.82
N ASN A 435 -46.54 18.75 13.81
CA ASN A 435 -47.47 18.77 12.68
C ASN A 435 -46.84 19.38 11.42
N GLU A 436 -46.10 20.49 11.55
CA GLU A 436 -45.34 21.08 10.44
C GLU A 436 -44.36 20.08 9.81
N LEU A 437 -43.68 19.27 10.63
CA LEU A 437 -42.75 18.26 10.15
C LEU A 437 -43.47 17.07 9.49
N TYR A 438 -44.62 16.64 10.00
CA TYR A 438 -45.43 15.60 9.34
C TYR A 438 -45.95 16.09 7.97
N GLU A 439 -46.41 17.33 7.87
CA GLU A 439 -46.81 17.93 6.60
C GLU A 439 -45.64 18.02 5.62
N SER A 440 -44.44 18.40 6.09
CA SER A 440 -43.22 18.35 5.29
C SER A 440 -42.93 16.93 4.79
N CYS A 441 -43.11 15.90 5.62
CA CYS A 441 -42.93 14.51 5.21
C CYS A 441 -43.93 14.10 4.12
N LEU A 442 -45.20 14.52 4.23
CA LEU A 442 -46.23 14.24 3.21
C LEU A 442 -45.89 14.89 1.87
N LYS A 443 -45.42 16.14 1.88
CA LYS A 443 -44.97 16.86 0.67
C LYS A 443 -43.82 16.13 -0.02
N MET A 444 -42.86 15.60 0.75
CA MET A 444 -41.71 14.87 0.20
C MET A 444 -42.11 13.59 -0.57
N ILE A 445 -43.17 12.91 -0.14
CA ILE A 445 -43.64 11.65 -0.76
C ILE A 445 -44.90 11.84 -1.62
N GLU A 446 -45.28 13.09 -1.93
CA GLU A 446 -46.54 13.42 -2.60
C GLU A 446 -46.67 12.71 -3.95
N LYS A 447 -45.59 12.68 -4.74
CA LYS A 447 -45.54 12.04 -6.07
C LYS A 447 -45.26 10.53 -6.02
N GLU A 448 -45.01 9.97 -4.84
CA GLU A 448 -44.73 8.55 -4.66
C GLU A 448 -46.01 7.74 -4.46
N ASP A 449 -46.10 6.55 -5.08
CA ASP A 449 -47.20 5.61 -4.87
C ASP A 449 -47.02 4.82 -3.56
N LYS A 450 -47.25 5.52 -2.43
CA LYS A 450 -47.13 4.97 -1.07
C LYS A 450 -48.37 5.27 -0.21
N PRO A 451 -49.58 4.81 -0.60
CA PRO A 451 -50.84 5.19 0.07
C PRO A 451 -50.89 4.80 1.54
N ARG A 452 -50.31 3.64 1.90
CA ARG A 452 -50.23 3.19 3.32
C ARG A 452 -49.37 4.11 4.18
N VAL A 453 -48.26 4.62 3.63
CA VAL A 453 -47.34 5.52 4.34
C VAL A 453 -47.99 6.88 4.54
N LYS A 454 -48.60 7.44 3.48
CA LYS A 454 -49.35 8.70 3.51
C LYS A 454 -50.45 8.66 4.57
N SER A 455 -51.32 7.64 4.51
CA SER A 455 -52.40 7.47 5.49
C SER A 455 -51.90 7.34 6.94
N ARG A 456 -50.77 6.67 7.17
CA ARG A 456 -50.16 6.57 8.50
C ARG A 456 -49.71 7.94 9.02
N ILE A 457 -49.06 8.76 8.19
CA ILE A 457 -48.59 10.10 8.59
C ILE A 457 -49.78 11.05 8.81
N GLU A 458 -50.79 11.03 7.95
CA GLU A 458 -52.03 11.81 8.12
C GLU A 458 -52.75 11.48 9.44
N LYS A 459 -52.80 10.19 9.81
CA LYS A 459 -53.35 9.76 11.11
C LYS A 459 -52.57 10.31 12.30
N LYS A 460 -51.28 10.59 12.15
CA LYS A 460 -50.49 11.24 13.21
C LYS A 460 -50.95 12.69 13.36
N ILE A 461 -51.09 13.46 12.28
CA ILE A 461 -51.53 14.88 12.33
C ILE A 461 -52.90 15.05 13.02
N LYS A 462 -53.84 14.12 12.80
CA LYS A 462 -55.21 14.18 13.34
C LYS A 462 -55.36 13.81 14.81
N LYS A 463 -54.39 13.08 15.37
CA LYS A 463 -54.34 12.80 16.81
C LYS A 463 -53.83 14.03 17.55
#